data_AF-A0A645DVL0-F1
#
_entry.id   AF-A0A645DVL0-F1
#
_cell.length_a   1.000
_cell.length_b   1.000
_cell.length_c   1.000
_cell.angle_alpha   90.00
_cell.angle_beta   90.00
_cell.angle_gamma   90.00
#
_symmetry.space_group_name_H-M   'P 1'
#
loop_
_entity.id
_entity.type
_entity.pdbx_description
1 polymer ?
#
loop_
_entity_poly.entity_id
_entity_poly.type
_entity_poly.pdbx_seq_one_letter_code
_entity_poly.pdbx_strand_id
1 'polypeptide(L)'
;MNAPLNGSQYLLRTTGKNQGRPLPFTPETEKDFRDRALKVAHEELAHSGRPLAGGGLAVALAKEAIMTGIGAAMKMSFPTRLDVFLFGEGTPRAIYAVPSNKVVQFRLIWNGFPFVELGRIGGNYLTLENIFDLPVPVLTEKWEGR
;
A
#
# COMPACT_ATOMS: atom_id res chain seq x y z
N MET A 1 -8.81 7.09 -10.04
CA MET A 1 -8.25 8.44 -9.79
C MET A 1 -7.01 8.26 -8.92
N ASN A 2 -5.89 8.95 -9.20
CA ASN A 2 -4.70 8.85 -8.36
C ASN A 2 -4.94 9.59 -7.04
N ALA A 3 -4.51 8.99 -5.92
CA ALA A 3 -4.66 9.63 -4.62
C ALA A 3 -3.72 10.84 -4.50
N PRO A 4 -4.20 12.02 -4.09
CA PRO A 4 -3.39 13.23 -4.03
C PRO A 4 -2.50 13.28 -2.79
N LEU A 5 -1.58 14.24 -2.77
CA LEU A 5 -0.81 14.59 -1.57
C LEU A 5 -1.51 15.63 -0.69
N ASN A 6 -2.57 16.27 -1.19
CA ASN A 6 -3.38 17.22 -0.45
C ASN A 6 -3.96 16.56 0.80
N GLY A 7 -3.69 17.13 1.97
CA GLY A 7 -4.15 16.54 3.23
C GLY A 7 -3.31 15.38 3.77
N SER A 8 -2.26 14.94 3.05
CA SER A 8 -1.47 13.75 3.41
C SER A 8 -0.48 13.96 4.55
N GLN A 9 -0.12 12.88 5.24
CA GLN A 9 0.97 12.89 6.22
C GLN A 9 2.30 13.27 5.57
N TYR A 10 2.54 12.85 4.33
CA TYR A 10 3.76 13.21 3.61
C TYR A 10 3.90 14.72 3.44
N LEU A 11 2.82 15.41 3.04
CA LEU A 11 2.85 16.87 2.89
C LEU A 11 3.10 17.55 4.25
N LEU A 12 2.42 17.10 5.30
CA LEU A 12 2.63 17.62 6.65
C LEU A 12 4.09 17.44 7.12
N ARG A 13 4.68 16.26 6.89
CA ARG A 13 6.05 15.95 7.33
C ARG A 13 7.13 16.68 6.54
N THR A 14 6.91 16.89 5.24
CA THR A 14 7.90 17.52 4.35
C THR A 14 7.84 19.04 4.33
N THR A 15 6.65 19.62 4.56
CA THR A 15 6.44 21.08 4.49
C THR A 15 6.12 21.72 5.83
N GLY A 16 5.86 20.92 6.87
CA GLY A 16 5.40 21.39 8.17
C GLY A 16 3.95 21.89 8.16
N LYS A 17 3.24 21.81 7.03
CA LYS A 17 1.88 22.32 6.87
C LYS A 17 0.98 21.26 6.25
N ASN A 18 -0.22 21.12 6.79
CA ASN A 18 -1.25 20.32 6.13
C ASN A 18 -2.05 21.23 5.19
N GLN A 19 -1.87 21.06 3.87
CA GLN A 19 -2.45 21.94 2.86
C GLN A 19 -3.23 21.19 1.78
N GLY A 20 -4.17 21.91 1.16
CA GLY A 20 -5.00 21.38 0.09
C GLY A 20 -6.22 20.59 0.57
N ARG A 21 -7.15 20.32 -0.34
CA ARG A 21 -8.38 19.57 -0.07
C ARG A 21 -8.17 18.08 -0.39
N PRO A 22 -8.41 17.15 0.55
CA PRO A 22 -8.44 15.72 0.26
C PRO A 22 -9.50 15.37 -0.78
N LEU A 23 -9.41 14.18 -1.38
CA LEU A 23 -10.48 13.67 -2.22
C LEU A 23 -11.78 13.54 -1.42
N PRO A 24 -12.94 13.79 -2.06
CA PRO A 24 -14.22 13.60 -1.41
C PRO A 24 -14.45 12.12 -1.08
N PHE A 25 -15.18 11.89 0.00
CA PHE A 25 -15.68 10.56 0.36
C PHE A 25 -16.75 10.12 -0.65
N THR A 26 -16.67 8.88 -1.13
CA THR A 26 -17.66 8.29 -2.05
C THR A 26 -18.22 7.02 -1.42
N PRO A 27 -19.42 7.06 -0.79
CA PRO A 27 -19.96 5.94 -0.02
C PRO A 27 -20.03 4.63 -0.82
N GLU A 28 -20.36 4.71 -2.11
CA GLU A 28 -20.54 3.56 -2.99
C GLU A 28 -19.21 2.85 -3.25
N THR A 29 -18.14 3.62 -3.50
CA THR A 29 -16.79 3.07 -3.72
C THR A 29 -16.23 2.46 -2.43
N GLU A 30 -16.48 3.10 -1.30
CA GLU A 30 -16.05 2.64 0.04
C GLU A 30 -16.78 1.35 0.44
N LYS A 31 -18.07 1.27 0.16
CA LYS A 31 -18.87 0.06 0.34
C LYS A 31 -18.38 -1.08 -0.56
N ASP A 32 -18.20 -0.84 -1.86
CA ASP A 32 -17.73 -1.87 -2.80
C ASP A 32 -16.35 -2.42 -2.41
N PHE A 33 -15.42 -1.52 -2.06
CA PHE A 33 -14.09 -1.93 -1.58
C PHE A 33 -14.19 -2.77 -0.31
N ARG A 34 -14.96 -2.32 0.70
CA ARG A 34 -15.13 -3.04 1.96
C ARG A 34 -15.73 -4.43 1.75
N ASP A 35 -16.80 -4.52 0.95
CA ASP A 35 -17.51 -5.79 0.72
C ASP A 35 -16.58 -6.81 0.02
N ARG A 36 -15.73 -6.35 -0.91
CA ARG A 36 -14.67 -7.18 -1.53
C ARG A 36 -13.58 -7.57 -0.55
N ALA A 37 -13.09 -6.63 0.27
CA ALA A 37 -12.08 -6.90 1.28
C ALA A 37 -12.55 -7.93 2.32
N LEU A 38 -13.81 -7.84 2.75
CA LEU A 38 -14.44 -8.83 3.64
C LEU A 38 -14.53 -10.20 2.96
N LYS A 39 -14.88 -10.25 1.67
CA LYS A 39 -14.92 -11.51 0.92
C LYS A 39 -13.53 -12.17 0.82
N VAL A 40 -12.48 -11.39 0.55
CA VAL A 40 -11.08 -11.88 0.58
C VAL A 40 -10.73 -12.50 1.94
N ALA A 41 -11.13 -11.84 3.03
CA ALA A 41 -10.87 -12.32 4.38
C ALA A 41 -11.64 -13.61 4.70
N HIS A 42 -12.94 -13.66 4.38
CA HIS A 42 -13.78 -14.85 4.60
C HIS A 42 -13.33 -16.07 3.80
N GLU A 43 -12.83 -15.86 2.58
CA GLU A 43 -12.30 -16.93 1.72
C GLU A 43 -10.80 -17.21 1.99
N GLU A 44 -10.18 -16.53 2.96
CA GLU A 44 -8.78 -16.65 3.36
C GLU A 44 -7.80 -16.49 2.19
N LEU A 45 -8.11 -15.61 1.23
CA LEU A 45 -7.36 -15.54 -0.03
C LEU A 45 -6.02 -14.81 0.06
N ALA A 46 -5.72 -14.16 1.19
CA ALA A 46 -4.49 -13.42 1.41
C ALA A 46 -3.88 -13.77 2.78
N HIS A 47 -2.55 -13.80 2.88
CA HIS A 47 -1.84 -13.96 4.14
C HIS A 47 -1.86 -12.67 4.97
N SER A 48 -1.90 -11.52 4.31
CA SER A 48 -2.04 -10.22 4.95
C SER A 48 -2.81 -9.25 4.07
N GLY A 49 -3.40 -8.24 4.70
CA GLY A 49 -4.08 -7.12 4.06
C GLY A 49 -3.91 -5.86 4.91
N ARG A 50 -3.45 -4.76 4.32
CA ARG A 50 -3.24 -3.49 5.03
C ARG A 50 -3.81 -2.31 4.25
N PRO A 51 -4.68 -1.49 4.86
CA PRO A 51 -5.15 -0.26 4.24
C PRO A 51 -4.01 0.78 4.10
N LEU A 52 -4.07 1.58 3.04
CA LEU A 52 -3.16 2.70 2.81
C LEU A 52 -3.65 3.93 3.57
N ALA A 53 -3.06 4.17 4.74
CA ALA A 53 -3.37 5.34 5.57
C ALA A 53 -2.14 5.80 6.37
N GLY A 54 -1.97 7.12 6.50
CA GLY A 54 -0.91 7.73 7.28
C GLY A 54 0.47 7.55 6.65
N GLY A 55 0.63 7.99 5.40
CA GLY A 55 1.89 7.91 4.64
C GLY A 55 1.84 7.08 3.35
N GLY A 56 0.65 6.67 2.90
CA GLY A 56 0.46 6.04 1.59
C GLY A 56 1.06 4.63 1.45
N LEU A 57 1.37 4.26 0.20
CA LEU A 57 1.86 2.94 -0.18
C LEU A 57 3.22 2.61 0.46
N ALA A 58 4.17 3.54 0.44
CA ALA A 58 5.52 3.32 0.95
C ALA A 58 5.51 2.96 2.44
N VAL A 59 4.72 3.70 3.24
CA VAL A 59 4.59 3.42 4.68
C VAL A 59 3.83 2.13 4.95
N ALA A 60 2.81 1.81 4.13
CA ALA A 60 2.10 0.53 4.26
C ALA A 60 3.05 -0.67 4.02
N LEU A 61 3.87 -0.61 2.96
CA LEU A 61 4.87 -1.62 2.65
C LEU A 61 5.93 -1.75 3.75
N ALA A 62 6.45 -0.63 4.25
CA ALA A 62 7.40 -0.62 5.35
C ALA A 62 6.82 -1.28 6.61
N LYS A 63 5.57 -0.94 6.98
CA LYS A 63 4.89 -1.55 8.14
C LYS A 63 4.69 -3.06 7.98
N GLU A 64 4.30 -3.54 6.79
CA GLU A 64 4.22 -4.97 6.53
C GLU A 64 5.58 -5.65 6.68
N ALA A 65 6.64 -5.07 6.11
CA ALA A 65 7.98 -5.63 6.19
C ALA A 65 8.51 -5.66 7.64
N ILE A 66 8.32 -4.59 8.40
CA ILE A 66 8.70 -4.51 9.82
C ILE A 66 7.95 -5.56 10.65
N MET A 67 6.64 -5.66 10.50
CA MET A 67 5.81 -6.55 11.31
C MET A 67 6.06 -8.03 11.03
N THR A 68 6.43 -8.37 9.79
CA THR A 68 6.64 -9.76 9.38
C THR A 68 8.12 -10.17 9.41
N GLY A 69 9.04 -9.21 9.39
CA GLY A 69 10.46 -9.45 9.15
C GLY A 69 10.79 -9.85 7.71
N ILE A 70 9.81 -9.79 6.79
CA ILE A 70 9.95 -10.25 5.40
C ILE A 70 10.01 -9.05 4.47
N GLY A 71 11.03 -9.02 3.61
CA GLY A 71 11.19 -8.02 2.57
C GLY A 71 10.21 -8.15 1.40
N ALA A 72 10.36 -7.29 0.41
CA ALA A 72 9.65 -7.39 -0.85
C ALA A 72 10.43 -6.73 -1.98
N ALA A 73 10.41 -7.33 -3.16
CA ALA A 73 11.00 -6.78 -4.38
C ALA A 73 9.90 -6.38 -5.36
N MET A 74 9.88 -5.11 -5.74
CA MET A 74 8.90 -4.52 -6.65
C MET A 74 9.59 -3.91 -7.87
N LYS A 75 9.04 -4.18 -9.05
CA LYS A 75 9.50 -3.65 -10.34
C LYS A 75 8.28 -3.30 -11.18
N MET A 76 8.02 -2.00 -11.33
CA MET A 76 6.88 -1.52 -12.10
C MET A 76 7.07 -0.09 -12.58
N SER A 77 6.33 0.28 -13.62
CA SER A 77 6.15 1.67 -14.02
C SER A 77 5.12 2.35 -13.12
N PHE A 78 5.32 3.65 -12.87
CA PHE A 78 4.42 4.44 -12.04
C PHE A 78 3.40 5.17 -12.92
N PRO A 79 2.09 5.10 -12.61
CA PRO A 79 1.05 5.76 -13.41
C PRO A 79 0.97 7.28 -13.16
N THR A 80 1.86 7.81 -12.33
CA THR A 80 1.87 9.19 -11.82
C THR A 80 3.26 9.54 -11.30
N ARG A 81 3.46 10.80 -10.90
CA ARG A 81 4.66 11.26 -10.18
C ARG A 81 4.96 10.34 -9.00
N LEU A 82 6.23 10.01 -8.80
CA LEU A 82 6.68 8.98 -7.85
C LEU A 82 6.21 9.23 -6.41
N ASP A 83 6.34 10.45 -5.93
CA ASP A 83 5.89 10.84 -4.58
C ASP A 83 4.37 10.70 -4.41
N VAL A 84 3.57 11.03 -5.42
CA VAL A 84 2.12 10.81 -5.44
C VAL A 84 1.81 9.31 -5.40
N PHE A 85 2.56 8.50 -6.15
CA PHE A 85 2.39 7.05 -6.13
C PHE A 85 2.71 6.45 -4.75
N LEU A 86 3.83 6.85 -4.16
CA LEU A 86 4.33 6.31 -2.89
C LEU A 86 3.57 6.83 -1.68
N PHE A 87 3.18 8.10 -1.68
CA PHE A 87 2.72 8.79 -0.48
C PHE A 87 1.33 9.42 -0.61
N GLY A 88 0.70 9.34 -1.78
CA GLY A 88 -0.67 9.80 -1.99
C GLY A 88 -1.64 9.11 -1.03
N GLU A 89 -2.56 9.87 -0.44
CA GLU A 89 -3.56 9.41 0.53
C GLU A 89 -4.98 9.75 0.07
N GLY A 90 -5.94 8.91 0.43
CA GLY A 90 -7.33 9.01 -0.01
C GLY A 90 -7.77 7.88 -0.93
N THR A 91 -9.09 7.79 -1.13
CA THR A 91 -9.82 6.64 -1.71
C THR A 91 -9.56 5.33 -0.96
N PRO A 92 -10.50 4.36 -1.01
CA PRO A 92 -10.26 3.09 -0.35
C PRO A 92 -9.21 2.28 -1.12
N ARG A 93 -8.09 1.98 -0.45
CA ARG A 93 -6.94 1.25 -1.01
C ARG A 93 -6.28 0.39 0.06
N ALA A 94 -5.76 -0.76 -0.34
CA ALA A 94 -4.96 -1.64 0.51
C ALA A 94 -3.90 -2.37 -0.32
N ILE A 95 -2.88 -2.87 0.37
CA ILE A 95 -1.96 -3.90 -0.13
C ILE A 95 -2.35 -5.25 0.45
N TYR A 96 -2.12 -6.31 -0.33
CA TYR A 96 -2.37 -7.69 0.07
C TYR A 96 -1.16 -8.56 -0.29
N ALA A 97 -0.76 -9.44 0.63
CA ALA A 97 0.17 -10.53 0.32
C ALA A 97 -0.65 -11.78 -0.04
N VAL A 98 -0.69 -12.12 -1.34
CA VAL A 98 -1.56 -13.19 -1.86
C VAL A 98 -0.71 -14.41 -2.23
N PRO A 99 -0.98 -15.61 -1.70
CA PRO A 99 -0.27 -16.82 -2.11
C PRO A 99 -0.55 -17.16 -3.57
N SER A 100 0.47 -17.66 -4.28
CA SER A 100 0.45 -17.87 -5.74
C SER A 100 -0.73 -18.73 -6.22
N ASN A 101 -1.11 -19.75 -5.45
CA ASN A 101 -2.23 -20.63 -5.74
C ASN A 101 -3.62 -19.99 -5.55
N LYS A 102 -3.72 -18.84 -4.86
CA LYS A 102 -4.99 -18.11 -4.64
C LYS A 102 -5.13 -16.85 -5.50
N VAL A 103 -4.12 -16.48 -6.28
CA VAL A 103 -4.10 -15.26 -7.11
C VAL A 103 -5.31 -15.18 -8.06
N VAL A 104 -5.70 -16.28 -8.69
CA VAL A 104 -6.83 -16.29 -9.63
C VAL A 104 -8.14 -15.94 -8.90
N GLN A 105 -8.42 -16.59 -7.77
CA GLN A 105 -9.62 -16.32 -6.95
C GLN A 105 -9.62 -14.89 -6.42
N PHE A 106 -8.47 -14.41 -5.94
CA PHE A 106 -8.33 -13.04 -5.48
C PHE A 106 -8.68 -12.03 -6.59
N ARG A 107 -8.13 -12.21 -7.81
CA ARG A 107 -8.42 -11.35 -8.96
C ARG A 107 -9.90 -11.36 -9.34
N LEU A 108 -10.59 -12.50 -9.21
CA LEU A 108 -12.03 -12.58 -9.46
C LEU A 108 -12.83 -11.73 -8.48
N ILE A 109 -12.46 -11.69 -7.19
CA ILE A 109 -13.11 -10.81 -6.20
C ILE A 109 -12.89 -9.34 -6.53
N TRP A 110 -11.70 -8.98 -7.00
CA TRP A 110 -11.37 -7.59 -7.36
C TRP A 110 -11.71 -7.22 -8.81
N ASN A 111 -12.36 -8.11 -9.56
CA ASN A 111 -12.74 -7.84 -10.95
C ASN A 111 -13.67 -6.60 -11.04
N GLY A 112 -13.34 -5.67 -11.93
CA GLY A 112 -14.03 -4.38 -12.04
C GLY A 112 -13.59 -3.31 -11.03
N PHE A 113 -12.71 -3.63 -10.08
CA PHE A 113 -12.10 -2.65 -9.18
C PHE A 113 -10.62 -2.44 -9.56
N PRO A 114 -10.08 -1.21 -9.57
CA PRO A 114 -8.69 -0.98 -9.95
C PRO A 114 -7.70 -1.61 -8.97
N PHE A 115 -6.78 -2.44 -9.46
CA PHE A 115 -5.65 -2.94 -8.70
C PHE A 115 -4.43 -3.16 -9.61
N VAL A 116 -3.26 -3.30 -8.99
CA VAL A 116 -2.00 -3.58 -9.68
C VAL A 116 -1.18 -4.57 -8.85
N GLU A 117 -0.47 -5.45 -9.53
CA GLU A 117 0.51 -6.33 -8.89
C GLU A 117 1.81 -5.55 -8.68
N LEU A 118 2.24 -5.43 -7.42
CA LEU A 118 3.42 -4.62 -7.07
C LEU A 118 4.72 -5.41 -7.25
N GLY A 119 4.72 -6.69 -6.89
CA GLY A 119 5.92 -7.50 -6.83
C GLY A 119 5.77 -8.75 -5.98
N ARG A 120 6.88 -9.25 -5.44
CA ARG A 120 6.94 -10.47 -4.64
C ARG A 120 7.57 -10.21 -3.27
N ILE A 121 7.01 -10.82 -2.24
CA ILE A 121 7.59 -10.84 -0.90
C ILE A 121 8.76 -11.82 -0.82
N GLY A 122 9.72 -11.56 0.06
CA GLY A 122 10.87 -12.42 0.32
C GLY A 122 12.12 -11.65 0.74
N GLY A 123 13.11 -12.38 1.26
CA GLY A 123 14.38 -11.79 1.69
C GLY A 123 14.23 -10.84 2.89
N ASN A 124 15.27 -10.04 3.12
CA ASN A 124 15.40 -9.09 4.22
C ASN A 124 15.53 -7.63 3.74
N TYR A 125 15.13 -7.35 2.49
CA TYR A 125 15.14 -6.01 1.89
C TYR A 125 13.75 -5.64 1.36
N LEU A 126 13.36 -4.39 1.61
CA LEU A 126 12.25 -3.75 0.93
C LEU A 126 12.81 -2.91 -0.23
N THR A 127 12.57 -3.38 -1.45
CA THR A 127 13.19 -2.86 -2.67
C THR A 127 12.12 -2.41 -3.66
N LEU A 128 12.28 -1.19 -4.17
CA LEU A 128 11.59 -0.71 -5.36
C LEU A 128 12.65 -0.32 -6.39
N GLU A 129 12.69 -1.05 -7.51
CA GLU A 129 13.77 -0.95 -8.51
C GLU A 129 14.03 0.51 -8.92
N ASN A 130 15.31 0.91 -8.87
CA ASN A 130 15.82 2.26 -9.17
C ASN A 130 15.32 3.39 -8.24
N ILE A 131 14.57 3.09 -7.17
CA ILE A 131 14.05 4.09 -6.24
C ILE A 131 14.66 3.96 -4.84
N PHE A 132 14.53 2.79 -4.22
CA PHE A 132 15.09 2.53 -2.90
C PHE A 132 15.40 1.04 -2.73
N ASP A 133 16.34 0.75 -1.84
CA ASP A 133 16.67 -0.59 -1.40
C ASP A 133 17.00 -0.53 0.11
N LEU A 134 16.05 -0.95 0.94
CA LEU A 134 16.09 -0.70 2.39
C LEU A 134 16.13 -2.02 3.16
N PRO A 135 17.18 -2.27 3.98
CA PRO A 135 17.20 -3.44 4.84
C PRO A 135 16.05 -3.39 5.85
N VAL A 136 15.29 -4.46 5.97
CA VAL A 136 14.19 -4.59 6.94
C VAL A 136 14.67 -4.34 8.38
N PRO A 137 15.85 -4.84 8.83
CA PRO A 137 16.36 -4.52 10.17
C PRO A 137 16.52 -3.03 10.44
N VAL A 138 17.00 -2.25 9.45
CA VAL A 138 17.17 -0.79 9.57
C VAL A 138 15.81 -0.10 9.66
N LEU A 139 14.82 -0.56 8.89
CA LEU A 139 13.44 -0.05 9.00
C LEU A 139 12.87 -0.29 10.39
N THR A 140 13.09 -1.49 10.95
CA THR A 140 12.63 -1.86 12.29
C THR A 140 13.27 -0.99 13.37
N GLU A 141 14.60 -0.83 13.36
CA GLU A 141 15.31 0.04 14.31
C GLU A 141 14.76 1.47 14.31
N LYS A 142 14.59 2.05 13.12
CA LYS A 142 14.05 3.42 12.98
C LYS A 142 12.61 3.54 13.44
N TRP A 143 11.80 2.50 13.21
CA TRP A 143 10.41 2.47 13.67
C TRP A 143 10.30 2.39 15.20
N GLU A 144 11.20 1.66 15.84
CA GLU A 144 11.28 1.54 17.30
C GLU A 144 11.91 2.77 17.99
N GLY A 145 12.37 3.76 17.22
CA GLY A 145 13.02 4.96 17.74
C GLY A 145 14.47 4.73 18.17
N ARG A 146 15.15 3.75 17.56
CA ARG A 146 16.55 3.41 17.79
C ARG A 146 17.49 3.94 16.69
#